data_AF-A0A969EIN9-F1
#
_entry.id   AF-A0A969EIN9-F1
#
_cell.length_a   1.000
_cell.length_b   1.000
_cell.length_c   1.000
_cell.angle_alpha   90.00
_cell.angle_beta   90.00
_cell.angle_gamma   90.00
#
_symmetry.space_group_name_H-M   'P 1'
#
loop_
_entity.id
_entity.type
_entity.pdbx_description
1 polymer ?
#
loop_
_entity_poly.entity_id
_entity_poly.type
_entity_poly.pdbx_seq_one_letter_code
_entity_poly.pdbx_strand_id
1 'polypeptide(L)'
;MTVLSEADLRRMEGGTRDTLRLWPFPKQHTNINPDVFIVGNESRTPNAPPPVYEKIHDRPVLYLVAIDFSVSNALDKERVKEELSDKIEGELSVCKATMEDNDVLLLAFESESGAVDVLMELNDIKKNVVVRSGLKIALHAGPVYIKGDRLEGENVDMMYDLCKMAPEGVICASDYIAAILTLDQKRFSIDYAGVLSSRKGNRSVYTVTLKSMQSKT
;
A
#
# COMPACT_ATOMS: atom_id res chain seq x y z
N MET A 1 -24.59 -6.15 -8.04
CA MET A 1 -25.03 -4.83 -8.56
C MET A 1 -24.35 -3.78 -7.71
N THR A 2 -23.53 -2.92 -8.31
CA THR A 2 -22.65 -2.00 -7.59
C THR A 2 -22.86 -0.60 -8.14
N VAL A 3 -23.24 0.33 -7.28
CA VAL A 3 -23.58 1.71 -7.64
C VAL A 3 -22.33 2.57 -7.47
N LEU A 4 -21.88 3.25 -8.53
CA LEU A 4 -20.79 4.23 -8.46
C LEU A 4 -21.41 5.63 -8.45
N SER A 5 -20.90 6.53 -7.60
CA SER A 5 -21.37 7.92 -7.62
C SER A 5 -20.86 8.66 -8.87
N GLU A 6 -21.63 9.61 -9.38
CA GLU A 6 -21.21 10.45 -10.50
C GLU A 6 -20.00 11.34 -10.13
N ALA A 7 -19.83 11.65 -8.85
CA ALA A 7 -18.66 12.35 -8.33
C ALA A 7 -17.37 11.53 -8.54
N ASP A 8 -17.42 10.21 -8.30
CA ASP A 8 -16.28 9.32 -8.53
C ASP A 8 -16.01 9.12 -10.03
N LEU A 9 -17.07 9.14 -10.87
CA LEU A 9 -16.95 9.10 -12.33
C LEU A 9 -16.29 10.36 -12.90
N ARG A 10 -16.69 11.54 -12.41
CA ARG A 10 -16.17 12.85 -12.88
C ARG A 10 -14.75 13.11 -12.40
N ARG A 11 -14.39 12.67 -11.19
CA ARG A 11 -13.04 12.83 -10.65
C ARG A 11 -12.03 11.89 -11.30
N MET A 12 -12.47 10.81 -11.94
CA MET A 12 -11.63 9.75 -12.51
C MET A 12 -10.64 9.11 -11.52
N GLU A 13 -10.81 9.36 -10.21
CA GLU A 13 -9.95 8.91 -9.11
C GLU A 13 -10.82 8.51 -7.91
N GLY A 14 -10.48 7.38 -7.27
CA GLY A 14 -11.03 7.01 -5.95
C GLY A 14 -12.27 6.10 -5.95
N GLY A 15 -12.68 5.75 -4.74
CA GLY A 15 -13.95 5.08 -4.44
C GLY A 15 -14.01 3.60 -4.83
N THR A 16 -15.23 3.12 -5.10
CA THR A 16 -15.48 1.74 -5.52
C THR A 16 -14.79 1.39 -6.84
N ARG A 17 -14.42 2.39 -7.67
CA ARG A 17 -13.69 2.18 -8.94
C ARG A 17 -12.35 1.46 -8.74
N ASP A 18 -11.56 1.86 -7.75
CA ASP A 18 -10.24 1.26 -7.47
C ASP A 18 -10.38 -0.20 -6.96
N THR A 19 -11.53 -0.55 -6.42
CA THR A 19 -11.83 -1.87 -5.84
C THR A 19 -12.74 -2.73 -6.73
N LEU A 20 -13.21 -2.23 -7.89
CA LEU A 20 -14.10 -2.95 -8.81
C LEU A 20 -13.52 -4.30 -9.25
N ARG A 21 -12.20 -4.39 -9.42
CA ARG A 21 -11.52 -5.65 -9.79
C ARG A 21 -11.58 -6.72 -8.70
N LEU A 22 -11.79 -6.32 -7.45
CA LEU A 22 -11.92 -7.21 -6.30
C LEU A 22 -13.36 -7.69 -6.12
N TRP A 23 -14.33 -7.13 -6.86
CA TRP A 23 -15.72 -7.52 -6.77
C TRP A 23 -16.03 -8.74 -7.64
N PRO A 24 -16.86 -9.68 -7.13
CA PRO A 24 -17.24 -10.86 -7.89
C PRO A 24 -18.16 -10.49 -9.06
N PHE A 25 -18.01 -11.19 -10.19
CA PHE A 25 -18.81 -11.07 -11.41
C PHE A 25 -18.66 -9.71 -12.15
N PRO A 26 -17.51 -9.47 -12.82
CA PRO A 26 -17.22 -8.21 -13.53
C PRO A 26 -18.28 -7.82 -14.58
N LYS A 27 -18.96 -8.82 -15.16
CA LYS A 27 -20.02 -8.63 -16.17
C LYS A 27 -21.35 -8.11 -15.59
N GLN A 28 -21.50 -8.03 -14.27
CA GLN A 28 -22.74 -7.62 -13.58
C GLN A 28 -22.61 -6.25 -12.90
N HIS A 29 -21.58 -5.49 -13.26
CA HIS A 29 -21.38 -4.13 -12.78
C HIS A 29 -22.20 -3.16 -13.64
N THR A 30 -23.39 -2.79 -13.17
CA THR A 30 -24.22 -1.75 -13.77
C THR A 30 -24.06 -0.47 -12.98
N ASN A 31 -23.57 0.58 -13.63
CA ASN A 31 -23.46 1.89 -13.01
C ASN A 31 -24.84 2.55 -12.95
N ILE A 32 -25.33 2.84 -11.74
CA ILE A 32 -26.60 3.52 -11.53
C ILE A 32 -26.26 4.94 -11.08
N ASN A 33 -26.56 5.93 -11.92
CA ASN A 33 -26.40 7.32 -11.53
C ASN A 33 -27.64 7.77 -10.72
N PRO A 34 -27.52 8.03 -9.41
CA PRO A 34 -28.65 8.46 -8.59
C PRO A 34 -29.22 9.82 -9.03
N ASP A 35 -28.43 10.68 -9.69
CA ASP A 35 -28.89 11.98 -10.22
C ASP A 35 -29.92 11.81 -11.36
N VAL A 36 -29.97 10.63 -11.98
CA VAL A 36 -31.05 10.25 -12.92
C VAL A 36 -32.38 10.06 -12.21
N PHE A 37 -32.35 9.73 -10.93
CA PHE A 37 -33.54 9.41 -10.13
C PHE A 37 -33.94 10.53 -9.17
N ILE A 38 -33.06 11.51 -8.94
CA ILE A 38 -33.28 12.61 -7.98
C ILE A 38 -33.92 13.85 -8.65
N VAL A 39 -33.86 14.01 -9.97
CA VAL A 39 -34.45 15.17 -10.66
C VAL A 39 -35.90 14.88 -11.09
N GLY A 40 -36.86 15.47 -10.37
CA GLY A 40 -38.20 15.69 -10.90
C GLY A 40 -38.17 16.69 -12.06
N ASN A 41 -38.65 16.27 -13.23
CA ASN A 41 -39.12 17.12 -14.32
C ASN A 41 -38.18 18.20 -14.90
N GLU A 42 -36.93 17.88 -15.23
CA GLU A 42 -36.21 18.64 -16.26
C GLU A 42 -35.92 17.77 -17.48
N SER A 43 -36.49 18.20 -18.61
CA SER A 43 -36.50 17.54 -19.90
C SER A 43 -35.08 17.24 -20.39
N ARG A 44 -34.63 15.98 -20.26
CA ARG A 44 -33.35 15.53 -20.81
C ARG A 44 -33.44 15.45 -22.34
N THR A 45 -32.58 16.20 -23.03
CA THR A 45 -32.32 16.02 -24.46
C THR A 45 -31.79 14.59 -24.71
N PRO A 46 -32.39 13.80 -25.63
CA PRO A 46 -32.10 12.36 -25.78
C PRO A 46 -30.71 11.99 -26.35
N ASN A 47 -29.87 12.97 -26.71
CA ASN A 47 -28.73 12.75 -27.61
C ASN A 47 -27.38 13.21 -27.05
N ALA A 48 -27.22 13.31 -25.72
CA ALA A 48 -25.86 13.44 -25.19
C ALA A 48 -25.09 12.13 -25.49
N PRO A 49 -23.97 12.18 -26.24
CA PRO A 49 -23.13 11.00 -26.41
C PRO A 49 -22.75 10.48 -25.02
N PRO A 50 -22.71 9.15 -24.80
CA PRO A 50 -22.18 8.63 -23.56
C PRO A 50 -20.80 9.25 -23.34
N PRO A 51 -20.50 9.80 -22.15
CA PRO A 51 -19.18 10.38 -21.88
C PRO A 51 -18.13 9.33 -22.26
N VAL A 52 -17.24 9.71 -23.18
CA VAL A 52 -16.12 8.88 -23.57
C VAL A 52 -15.17 8.88 -22.39
N TYR A 53 -15.26 7.86 -21.55
CA TYR A 53 -14.33 7.68 -20.44
C TYR A 53 -12.96 7.35 -21.04
N GLU A 54 -12.01 8.27 -20.89
CA GLU A 54 -10.61 8.00 -21.23
C GLU A 54 -10.09 6.78 -20.45
N LYS A 55 -9.10 6.12 -21.05
CA LYS A 55 -8.54 4.80 -20.68
C LYS A 55 -8.54 4.53 -19.17
N ILE A 56 -8.89 3.30 -18.82
CA ILE A 56 -8.63 2.69 -17.50
C ILE A 56 -7.15 2.97 -17.18
N HIS A 57 -6.88 3.93 -16.29
CA HIS A 57 -5.55 4.12 -15.74
C HIS A 57 -5.24 2.89 -14.89
N ASP A 58 -4.06 2.29 -15.10
CA ASP A 58 -3.57 1.18 -14.30
C ASP A 58 -3.22 1.70 -12.92
N ARG A 59 -4.25 1.79 -12.07
CA ARG A 59 -4.19 2.32 -10.71
C ARG A 59 -4.54 1.26 -9.68
N PRO A 60 -3.76 0.17 -9.56
CA PRO A 60 -4.03 -0.88 -8.61
C PRO A 60 -3.86 -0.41 -7.17
N VAL A 61 -4.73 -0.89 -6.27
CA VAL A 61 -4.43 -0.92 -4.83
C VAL A 61 -3.32 -1.93 -4.61
N LEU A 62 -2.18 -1.46 -4.09
CA LEU A 62 -1.04 -2.29 -3.72
C LEU A 62 -0.70 -2.10 -2.24
N TYR A 63 -0.03 -3.11 -1.70
CA TYR A 63 0.55 -3.12 -0.38
C TYR A 63 2.03 -2.77 -0.52
N LEU A 64 2.39 -1.63 0.04
CA LEU A 64 3.71 -1.03 -0.10
C LEU A 64 4.53 -1.32 1.17
N VAL A 65 5.81 -1.61 0.98
CA VAL A 65 6.82 -1.72 2.05
C VAL A 65 8.00 -0.84 1.66
N ALA A 66 8.35 0.12 2.51
CA ALA A 66 9.56 0.93 2.35
C ALA A 66 10.56 0.59 3.44
N ILE A 67 11.82 0.39 3.06
CA ILE A 67 12.92 0.05 3.95
C ILE A 67 14.01 1.12 3.75
N ASP A 68 14.24 1.93 4.77
CA ASP A 68 15.25 2.99 4.75
C ASP A 68 16.55 2.48 5.42
N PHE A 69 17.60 2.46 4.59
CA PHE A 69 18.96 2.02 4.93
C PHE A 69 19.90 3.17 5.27
N SER A 70 19.43 4.42 5.34
CA SER A 70 20.27 5.62 5.58
C SER A 70 21.08 5.58 6.88
N VAL A 71 20.61 4.81 7.86
CA VAL A 71 21.25 4.63 9.18
C VAL A 71 22.13 3.38 9.24
N SER A 72 22.15 2.57 8.18
CA SER A 72 22.94 1.35 8.07
C SER A 72 24.29 1.62 7.43
N ASN A 73 25.31 0.90 7.91
CA ASN A 73 26.60 0.91 7.23
C ASN A 73 26.50 0.17 5.88
N ALA A 74 27.43 0.46 4.97
CA ALA A 74 27.39 -0.09 3.61
C ALA A 74 27.37 -1.62 3.58
N LEU A 75 28.10 -2.29 4.47
CA LEU A 75 28.18 -3.76 4.52
C LEU A 75 26.84 -4.39 4.95
N ASP A 76 26.24 -3.86 6.03
CA ASP A 76 24.92 -4.32 6.49
C ASP A 76 23.85 -4.06 5.43
N LYS A 77 23.91 -2.89 4.78
CA LYS A 77 22.98 -2.52 3.70
C LYS A 77 23.08 -3.50 2.52
N GLU A 78 24.27 -3.76 2.01
CA GLU A 78 24.48 -4.69 0.90
C GLU A 78 23.99 -6.09 1.25
N ARG A 79 24.34 -6.58 2.45
CA ARG A 79 23.95 -7.92 2.89
C ARG A 79 22.45 -8.08 3.03
N VAL A 80 21.77 -7.12 3.68
CA VAL A 80 20.30 -7.17 3.82
C VAL A 80 19.64 -7.13 2.46
N LYS A 81 20.14 -6.32 1.53
CA LYS A 81 19.59 -6.24 0.17
C LYS A 81 19.79 -7.53 -0.62
N GLU A 82 20.96 -8.14 -0.55
CA GLU A 82 21.26 -9.41 -1.21
C GLU A 82 20.35 -10.51 -0.67
N GLU A 83 20.32 -10.72 0.65
CA GLU A 83 19.47 -11.74 1.30
C GLU A 83 17.97 -11.50 0.98
N LEU A 84 17.51 -10.25 0.96
CA LEU A 84 16.14 -9.92 0.62
C LEU A 84 15.83 -10.12 -0.87
N SER A 85 16.76 -9.78 -1.77
CA SER A 85 16.59 -9.96 -3.21
C SER A 85 16.46 -11.44 -3.56
N ASP A 86 17.30 -12.30 -2.98
CA ASP A 86 17.24 -13.75 -3.15
C ASP A 86 15.87 -14.31 -2.73
N LYS A 87 15.34 -13.80 -1.61
CA LYS A 87 14.01 -14.17 -1.11
C LYS A 87 12.88 -13.66 -2.00
N ILE A 88 13.01 -12.46 -2.56
CA ILE A 88 12.02 -11.90 -3.48
C ILE A 88 11.95 -12.70 -4.78
N GLU A 89 13.09 -13.04 -5.37
CA GLU A 89 13.17 -13.79 -6.62
C GLU A 89 12.75 -15.25 -6.46
N GLY A 90 13.04 -15.87 -5.30
CA GLY A 90 12.73 -17.27 -5.04
C GLY A 90 11.32 -17.52 -4.49
N GLU A 91 11.02 -16.95 -3.32
CA GLU A 91 9.87 -17.35 -2.49
C GLU A 91 8.74 -16.32 -2.52
N LEU A 92 9.05 -15.02 -2.58
CA LEU A 92 8.07 -13.92 -2.51
C LEU A 92 7.62 -13.45 -3.91
N SER A 93 7.34 -14.40 -4.79
CA SER A 93 7.01 -14.25 -6.23
C SER A 93 5.77 -13.38 -6.58
N VAL A 94 5.24 -12.63 -5.61
CA VAL A 94 4.08 -11.72 -5.74
C VAL A 94 4.50 -10.24 -5.70
N CYS A 95 5.80 -9.93 -5.63
CA CYS A 95 6.29 -8.56 -5.76
C CYS A 95 6.02 -8.03 -7.18
N LYS A 96 5.26 -6.94 -7.29
CA LYS A 96 4.88 -6.31 -8.56
C LYS A 96 5.89 -5.30 -9.06
N ALA A 97 6.53 -4.59 -8.14
CA ALA A 97 7.47 -3.55 -8.48
C ALA A 97 8.45 -3.37 -7.32
N THR A 98 9.70 -3.12 -7.70
CA THR A 98 10.81 -2.80 -6.79
C THR A 98 11.44 -1.50 -7.28
N MET A 99 11.55 -0.51 -6.40
CA MET A 99 12.18 0.76 -6.69
C MET A 99 13.20 1.08 -5.60
N GLU A 100 14.36 1.60 -6.01
CA GLU A 100 15.34 2.14 -5.08
C GLU A 100 15.50 3.64 -5.32
N ASP A 101 15.40 4.43 -4.25
CA ASP A 101 15.68 5.87 -4.27
C ASP A 101 16.29 6.33 -2.94
N ASN A 102 17.40 7.06 -2.98
CA ASN A 102 18.06 7.67 -1.81
C ASN A 102 18.17 6.77 -0.56
N ASP A 103 18.74 5.57 -0.73
CA ASP A 103 18.87 4.56 0.34
C ASP A 103 17.55 3.96 0.85
N VAL A 104 16.44 4.21 0.17
CA VAL A 104 15.14 3.61 0.46
C VAL A 104 14.82 2.58 -0.62
N LEU A 105 14.56 1.35 -0.20
CA LEU A 105 14.00 0.30 -1.05
C LEU A 105 12.49 0.28 -0.87
N LEU A 106 11.75 0.52 -1.95
CA LEU A 106 10.30 0.42 -2.00
C LEU A 106 9.90 -0.85 -2.75
N LEU A 107 9.09 -1.66 -2.09
CA LEU A 107 8.52 -2.91 -2.60
C LEU A 107 7.00 -2.78 -2.65
N ALA A 108 6.38 -3.33 -3.69
CA ALA A 108 4.93 -3.30 -3.85
C ALA A 108 4.36 -4.69 -4.14
N PHE A 109 3.28 -5.04 -3.44
CA PHE A 109 2.64 -6.35 -3.49
C PHE A 109 1.16 -6.23 -3.81
N GLU A 110 0.58 -7.23 -4.48
CA GLU A 110 -0.88 -7.29 -4.72
C GLU A 110 -1.68 -7.75 -3.50
N SER A 111 -1.01 -8.40 -2.54
CA SER A 111 -1.62 -8.93 -1.32
C SER A 111 -0.92 -8.44 -0.07
N GLU A 112 -1.68 -8.38 1.02
CA GLU A 112 -1.17 -8.07 2.35
C GLU A 112 -0.19 -9.13 2.85
N SER A 113 -0.38 -10.39 2.43
CA SER A 113 0.51 -11.49 2.76
C SER A 113 1.92 -11.25 2.25
N GLY A 114 2.09 -10.78 1.01
CA GLY A 114 3.42 -10.49 0.46
C GLY A 114 4.16 -9.42 1.25
N ALA A 115 3.46 -8.35 1.66
CA ALA A 115 4.04 -7.31 2.50
C ALA A 115 4.39 -7.83 3.91
N VAL A 116 3.54 -8.70 4.48
CA VAL A 116 3.80 -9.34 5.78
C VAL A 116 4.99 -10.30 5.72
N ASP A 117 5.10 -11.10 4.66
CA ASP A 117 6.18 -12.07 4.51
C ASP A 117 7.53 -11.35 4.44
N VAL A 118 7.63 -10.21 3.72
CA VAL A 118 8.83 -9.35 3.75
C VAL A 118 9.18 -8.89 5.15
N LEU A 119 8.20 -8.49 5.97
CA LEU A 119 8.48 -8.07 7.35
C LEU A 119 9.05 -9.20 8.20
N MET A 120 8.55 -10.41 8.00
CA MET A 120 9.02 -11.60 8.72
C MET A 120 10.44 -11.95 8.29
N GLU A 121 10.72 -11.94 6.99
CA GLU A 121 12.06 -12.15 6.44
C GLU A 121 13.04 -11.08 6.96
N LEU A 122 12.68 -9.80 6.91
CA LEU A 122 13.50 -8.71 7.46
C LEU A 122 13.79 -8.90 8.95
N ASN A 123 12.82 -9.38 9.72
CA ASN A 123 13.00 -9.66 11.13
C ASN A 123 13.94 -10.84 11.39
N ASP A 124 13.93 -11.85 10.53
CA ASP A 124 14.84 -12.99 10.63
C ASP A 124 16.25 -12.63 10.15
N ILE A 125 16.38 -11.85 9.07
CA ILE A 125 17.65 -11.24 8.64
C ILE A 125 18.23 -10.40 9.79
N LYS A 126 17.43 -9.55 10.45
CA LYS A 126 17.88 -8.75 11.62
C LYS A 126 18.38 -9.59 12.80
N LYS A 127 17.91 -10.83 12.97
CA LYS A 127 18.39 -11.73 14.02
C LYS A 127 19.70 -12.43 13.64
N ASN A 128 19.82 -12.80 12.36
CA ASN A 128 20.94 -13.59 11.85
C ASN A 128 22.15 -12.72 11.49
N VAL A 129 21.88 -11.55 10.92
CA VAL A 129 22.86 -10.50 10.68
C VAL A 129 22.89 -9.65 11.94
N VAL A 130 24.06 -9.42 12.53
CA VAL A 130 24.21 -8.44 13.61
C VAL A 130 24.08 -7.05 13.00
N VAL A 131 22.90 -6.72 12.48
CA VAL A 131 22.58 -5.38 11.98
C VAL A 131 22.60 -4.48 13.20
N ARG A 132 23.74 -3.82 13.42
CA ARG A 132 23.95 -2.97 14.60
C ARG A 132 23.08 -1.71 14.54
N SER A 133 22.62 -1.37 13.34
CA SER A 133 21.74 -0.24 13.04
C SER A 133 20.30 -0.69 12.90
N GLY A 134 19.36 0.06 13.45
CA GLY A 134 17.94 -0.27 13.33
C GLY A 134 17.39 0.16 11.98
N LEU A 135 17.06 -0.80 11.09
CA LEU A 135 16.33 -0.47 9.85
C LEU A 135 15.00 0.21 10.18
N LYS A 136 14.73 1.33 9.49
CA LYS A 136 13.44 2.02 9.51
C LYS A 136 12.56 1.40 8.45
N ILE A 137 11.36 0.98 8.84
CA ILE A 137 10.44 0.30 7.92
C ILE A 137 9.10 1.03 7.97
N ALA A 138 8.53 1.30 6.80
CA ALA A 138 7.19 1.84 6.66
C ALA A 138 6.30 0.90 5.85
N LEU A 139 5.02 0.88 6.22
CA LEU A 139 3.97 0.08 5.62
C LEU A 139 2.80 0.96 5.24
N HIS A 140 2.29 0.76 4.02
CA HIS A 140 1.10 1.45 3.55
C HIS A 140 0.30 0.56 2.60
N ALA A 141 -0.98 0.84 2.44
CA ALA A 141 -1.82 0.19 1.45
C ALA A 141 -2.64 1.26 0.75
N GLY A 142 -2.56 1.32 -0.58
CA GLY A 142 -3.22 2.36 -1.33
C GLY A 142 -3.13 2.20 -2.84
N PRO A 143 -3.99 2.90 -3.59
CA PRO A 143 -3.94 2.93 -5.04
C PRO A 143 -2.70 3.68 -5.55
N VAL A 144 -1.93 3.06 -6.45
CA VAL A 144 -0.73 3.64 -7.06
C VAL A 144 -0.82 3.55 -8.57
N TYR A 145 -0.15 4.45 -9.30
CA TYR A 145 -0.03 4.34 -10.74
C TYR A 145 1.21 3.53 -11.10
N ILE A 146 1.06 2.54 -11.98
CA ILE A 146 2.19 1.77 -12.52
C ILE A 146 2.55 2.30 -13.89
N LYS A 147 3.82 2.68 -14.08
CA LYS A 147 4.35 3.19 -15.35
C LYS A 147 5.67 2.49 -15.69
N GLY A 148 5.56 1.35 -16.38
CA GLY A 148 6.69 0.43 -16.54
C GLY A 148 7.05 -0.15 -15.16
N ASP A 149 8.32 -0.06 -14.78
CA ASP A 149 8.82 -0.56 -13.49
C ASP A 149 8.74 0.49 -12.36
N ARG A 150 8.11 1.64 -12.63
CA ARG A 150 7.97 2.73 -11.67
C ARG A 150 6.56 2.81 -11.10
N LEU A 151 6.51 3.13 -9.81
CA LEU A 151 5.34 3.47 -9.04
C LEU A 151 5.29 4.99 -8.89
N GLU A 152 4.14 5.58 -9.20
CA GLU A 152 3.90 7.00 -9.09
C GLU A 152 2.60 7.27 -8.31
N GLY A 153 2.50 8.46 -7.75
CA GLY A 153 1.30 8.98 -7.12
C GLY A 153 1.42 9.20 -5.62
N GLU A 154 0.37 9.79 -5.06
CA GLU A 154 0.36 10.29 -3.69
C GLU A 154 0.63 9.25 -2.61
N ASN A 155 0.19 8.01 -2.80
CA ASN A 155 0.45 6.94 -1.82
C ASN A 155 1.92 6.49 -1.83
N VAL A 156 2.65 6.72 -2.93
CA VAL A 156 4.10 6.54 -3.01
C VAL A 156 4.81 7.68 -2.27
N ASP A 157 4.41 8.92 -2.52
CA ASP A 157 4.96 10.09 -1.80
C ASP A 157 4.74 9.96 -0.28
N MET A 158 3.53 9.58 0.13
CA MET A 158 3.17 9.31 1.53
C MET A 158 4.05 8.22 2.14
N MET A 159 4.39 7.19 1.36
CA MET A 159 5.23 6.10 1.84
C MET A 159 6.65 6.59 2.17
N TYR A 160 7.23 7.44 1.33
CA TYR A 160 8.52 8.07 1.61
C TYR A 160 8.45 8.98 2.84
N ASP A 161 7.40 9.80 2.98
CA ASP A 161 7.18 10.64 4.16
C ASP A 161 7.04 9.81 5.44
N LEU A 162 6.27 8.72 5.39
CA LEU A 162 6.08 7.79 6.50
C LEU A 162 7.39 7.11 6.91
N CYS A 163 8.19 6.66 5.92
CA CYS A 163 9.48 6.02 6.16
C CYS A 163 10.48 6.99 6.81
N LYS A 164 10.52 8.24 6.33
CA LYS A 164 11.37 9.29 6.90
C LYS A 164 11.04 9.60 8.35
N MET A 165 9.78 9.51 8.74
CA MET A 165 9.36 9.71 10.14
C MET A 165 9.61 8.52 11.04
N ALA A 166 9.77 7.30 10.49
CA ALA A 166 9.97 6.11 11.28
C ALA A 166 11.26 6.21 12.10
N PRO A 167 11.20 6.00 13.44
CA PRO A 167 12.40 5.90 14.25
C PRO A 167 13.25 4.70 13.85
N GLU A 168 14.55 4.76 14.14
CA GLU A 168 15.47 3.65 13.89
C GLU A 168 14.99 2.36 14.56
N GLY A 169 14.95 1.27 13.79
CA GLY A 169 14.52 -0.04 14.27
C GLY A 169 13.01 -0.22 14.42
N VAL A 170 12.21 0.81 14.14
CA VAL A 170 10.74 0.79 14.28
C VAL A 170 10.08 0.53 12.93
N ILE A 171 8.99 -0.25 12.96
CA ILE A 171 8.08 -0.43 11.84
C ILE A 171 6.90 0.52 12.02
N CYS A 172 6.67 1.43 11.08
CA CYS A 172 5.54 2.32 11.05
C CYS A 172 4.50 1.87 10.01
N ALA A 173 3.24 2.10 10.29
CA ALA A 173 2.11 1.71 9.45
C ALA A 173 1.10 2.85 9.35
N SER A 174 0.55 3.07 8.16
CA SER A 174 -0.65 3.91 7.99
C SER A 174 -1.91 3.23 8.55
N ASP A 175 -2.95 4.01 8.82
CA ASP A 175 -4.31 3.56 9.16
C ASP A 175 -4.81 2.28 8.45
N TYR A 176 -4.76 2.22 7.12
CA TYR A 176 -5.32 1.08 6.38
C TYR A 176 -4.60 -0.25 6.64
N ILE A 177 -3.27 -0.27 6.53
CA ILE A 177 -2.50 -1.49 6.79
C ILE A 177 -2.50 -1.84 8.28
N ALA A 178 -2.49 -0.85 9.18
CA ALA A 178 -2.60 -1.08 10.62
C ALA A 178 -3.91 -1.79 10.97
N ALA A 179 -5.04 -1.39 10.35
CA ALA A 179 -6.32 -2.07 10.54
C ALA A 179 -6.26 -3.54 10.12
N ILE A 180 -5.60 -3.87 9.00
CA ILE A 180 -5.43 -5.24 8.53
C ILE A 180 -4.57 -6.05 9.48
N LEU A 181 -3.42 -5.51 9.88
CA LEU A 181 -2.50 -6.18 10.81
C LEU A 181 -3.13 -6.39 12.20
N THR A 182 -4.05 -5.52 12.62
CA THR A 182 -4.81 -5.65 13.88
C THR A 182 -5.67 -6.90 13.91
N LEU A 183 -6.08 -7.43 12.75
CA LEU A 183 -6.86 -8.68 12.67
C LEU A 183 -6.03 -9.89 13.08
N ASP A 184 -4.69 -9.81 13.01
CA ASP A 184 -3.78 -10.86 13.44
C ASP A 184 -2.99 -10.47 14.69
N GLN A 185 -3.72 -10.36 15.80
CA GLN A 185 -3.15 -10.01 17.11
C GLN A 185 -2.18 -11.06 17.66
N LYS A 186 -2.12 -12.26 17.07
CA LYS A 186 -1.15 -13.29 17.47
C LYS A 186 0.25 -12.94 16.97
N ARG A 187 0.35 -12.38 15.76
CA ARG A 187 1.61 -11.97 15.13
C ARG A 187 1.99 -10.52 15.41
N PHE A 188 1.01 -9.64 15.55
CA PHE A 188 1.27 -8.19 15.61
C PHE A 188 0.72 -7.55 16.90
N SER A 189 1.43 -6.52 17.37
CA SER A 189 0.93 -5.50 18.29
C SER A 189 1.00 -4.15 17.59
N ILE A 190 -0.02 -3.32 17.77
CA ILE A 190 -0.15 -2.06 17.06
C ILE A 190 -0.50 -0.97 18.05
N ASP A 191 0.31 0.08 18.06
CA ASP A 191 0.17 1.21 18.97
C ASP A 191 0.08 2.50 18.17
N TYR A 192 -0.81 3.41 18.57
CA TYR A 192 -0.96 4.69 17.89
C TYR A 192 0.28 5.57 18.12
N ALA A 193 0.88 6.03 17.03
CA ALA A 193 2.16 6.76 17.02
C ALA A 193 2.01 8.24 16.66
N GLY A 194 0.86 8.66 16.11
CA GLY A 194 0.58 10.05 15.80
C GLY A 194 -0.14 10.24 14.47
N VAL A 195 0.06 11.41 13.87
CA VAL A 195 -0.57 11.80 12.60
C VAL A 195 0.49 12.32 11.63
N LEU A 196 0.51 11.79 10.42
CA LEU A 196 1.23 12.35 9.28
C LEU A 196 0.30 13.34 8.55
N SER A 197 0.69 14.60 8.49
CA SER A 197 -0.05 15.64 7.76
C SER A 197 0.53 15.78 6.35
N SER A 198 -0.30 15.55 5.32
CA SER A 198 0.07 15.77 3.92
C SER A 198 -0.82 16.83 3.27
N ARG A 199 -0.50 17.23 2.04
CA ARG A 199 -1.30 18.21 1.28
C ARG A 199 -2.76 17.80 1.08
N LYS A 200 -3.08 16.51 1.13
CA LYS A 200 -4.44 15.98 0.90
C LYS A 200 -5.15 15.52 2.16
N GLY A 201 -4.50 15.61 3.32
CA GLY A 201 -5.13 15.34 4.60
C GLY A 201 -4.20 14.71 5.61
N ASN A 202 -4.81 14.35 6.72
CA ASN A 202 -4.13 13.77 7.86
C ASN A 202 -4.31 12.26 7.85
N ARG A 203 -3.22 11.53 8.09
CA ARG A 203 -3.21 10.07 8.20
C ARG A 203 -2.72 9.66 9.57
N SER A 204 -3.47 8.80 10.23
CA SER A 204 -3.00 8.20 11.48
C SER A 204 -1.83 7.26 11.20
N VAL A 205 -0.81 7.34 12.04
CA VAL A 205 0.38 6.51 11.99
C VAL A 205 0.40 5.62 13.23
N TYR A 206 0.83 4.39 13.04
CA TYR A 206 0.91 3.38 14.09
C TYR A 206 2.30 2.74 14.08
N THR A 207 2.82 2.40 15.25
CA THR A 207 3.98 1.51 15.36
C THR A 207 3.52 0.07 15.37
N VAL A 208 4.22 -0.79 14.63
CA VAL A 208 3.96 -2.23 14.55
C VAL A 208 5.09 -2.97 15.25
N THR A 209 4.74 -3.82 16.21
CA THR A 209 5.66 -4.72 16.89
C THR A 209 5.36 -6.16 16.49
N LEU A 210 6.38 -6.87 16.00
CA LEU A 210 6.30 -8.30 15.73
C LEU A 210 6.39 -9.09 17.03
N LYS A 211 5.38 -9.93 17.31
CA LYS A 211 5.40 -10.82 18.46
C LYS A 211 6.22 -12.05 18.13
N SER A 212 7.17 -12.40 18.99
CA SER A 212 7.86 -13.69 18.90
C SER A 212 6.81 -14.79 19.01
N MET A 213 6.61 -15.57 17.95
CA MET A 213 5.84 -16.80 18.05
C MET A 213 6.60 -17.72 18.99
N GLN A 214 6.17 -17.79 20.26
CA GLN A 214 6.62 -18.86 21.14
C GLN A 214 6.10 -20.16 20.54
N SER A 215 6.99 -20.93 19.91
CA SER A 215 6.69 -22.29 19.52
C SER A 215 6.31 -23.03 20.80
N LYS A 216 5.02 -23.34 20.96
CA LYS A 216 4.58 -24.30 21.98
C LYS A 216 5.12 -25.66 21.55
N THR A 217 6.32 -25.98 22.04
CA THR A 217 6.82 -27.35 22.17
C THR A 217 5.94 -28.15 23.12
#